data_AF-A0A9Q3D036-F1
#
_entry.id   AF-A0A9Q3D036-F1
#
_cell.length_a   1.000
_cell.length_b   1.000
_cell.length_c   1.000
_cell.angle_alpha   90.00
_cell.angle_beta   90.00
_cell.angle_gamma   90.00
#
_symmetry.space_group_name_H-M   'P 1'
#
loop_
_entity.id
_entity.type
_entity.pdbx_description
1 polymer ?
#
loop_
_entity_poly.entity_id
_entity_poly.type
_entity_poly.pdbx_seq_one_letter_code
_entity_poly.pdbx_strand_id
1 'polypeptide(L)'
;MDSEAMLSFLQLFCQAIDNDKIISAAVTNYTFVNKEGNRMTNVIGFAQVLDYIFIMNYDVWGSSSTPGPNAPFLNIFQDSNRPGPNMVNAISTWTESGFPSKKIIMGLSAYGYINHASATLLIHRKRAASDGSGGLKYNHYCFQSQILSKKRQELCFSSIGNCFQNRLNNIISVTNCTTQGTYNISLNTTLSLPSNNTNLPSTSVIQRATQSGAGNGNIHSYAGSQISLNDPFKWGALRKNISDPRGDYIYANGYIIAWDSCSSTHYAYCANMNTVVTYDDWNSTGIKAAYSLKEGISGVGFWEITGDRNSELVNSARKNLGL
;
A
#
# COMPACT_ATOMS: atom_id res chain seq x y z
N MET A 1 -29.66 -3.73 4.01
CA MET A 1 -29.86 -2.39 3.41
C MET A 1 -30.71 -2.61 2.19
N ASP A 2 -31.84 -1.92 2.07
CA ASP A 2 -32.73 -2.08 0.93
C ASP A 2 -32.21 -1.24 -0.24
N SER A 3 -31.43 -1.87 -1.12
CA SER A 3 -30.87 -1.18 -2.29
C SER A 3 -31.94 -0.78 -3.30
N GLU A 4 -33.12 -1.43 -3.30
CA GLU A 4 -34.24 -1.02 -4.16
C GLU A 4 -34.81 0.34 -3.67
N ALA A 5 -34.94 0.52 -2.36
CA ALA A 5 -35.31 1.80 -1.76
C ALA A 5 -34.25 2.89 -2.04
N MET A 6 -32.96 2.55 -1.94
CA MET A 6 -31.88 3.49 -2.27
C MET A 6 -31.90 3.91 -3.75
N LEU A 7 -32.13 2.98 -4.68
CA LEU A 7 -32.25 3.31 -6.09
C LEU A 7 -33.45 4.23 -6.34
N SER A 8 -34.60 3.92 -5.72
CA SER A 8 -35.81 4.75 -5.82
C SER A 8 -35.57 6.16 -5.29
N PHE A 9 -34.88 6.28 -4.16
CA PHE A 9 -34.46 7.58 -3.61
C PHE A 9 -33.56 8.33 -4.60
N LEU A 10 -32.52 7.69 -5.17
CA LEU A 10 -31.61 8.34 -6.11
C LEU A 10 -32.35 8.80 -7.38
N GLN A 11 -33.30 8.01 -7.89
CA GLN A 11 -34.11 8.40 -9.04
C GLN A 11 -34.96 9.65 -8.76
N LEU A 12 -35.62 9.71 -7.60
CA LEU A 12 -36.38 10.90 -7.18
C LEU A 12 -35.46 12.09 -6.90
N PHE A 13 -34.30 11.84 -6.31
CA PHE A 13 -33.31 12.88 -6.03
C PHE A 13 -32.76 13.50 -7.32
N CYS A 14 -32.43 12.70 -8.33
CA CYS A 14 -32.05 13.18 -9.67
C CYS A 14 -33.13 14.06 -10.30
N GLN A 15 -34.41 13.75 -10.09
CA GLN A 15 -35.52 14.56 -10.61
C GLN A 15 -35.71 15.88 -9.86
N ALA A 16 -35.22 15.96 -8.62
CA ALA A 16 -35.43 17.10 -7.73
C ALA A 16 -34.27 18.11 -7.74
N ILE A 17 -33.12 17.77 -8.33
CA ILE A 17 -31.94 18.64 -8.39
C ILE A 17 -31.61 19.03 -9.83
N ASP A 18 -30.84 20.11 -9.99
CA ASP A 18 -30.36 20.55 -11.29
C ASP A 18 -29.44 19.49 -11.95
N ASN A 19 -29.56 19.32 -13.27
CA ASN A 19 -28.79 18.34 -14.05
C ASN A 19 -27.28 18.64 -14.15
N ASP A 20 -26.80 19.75 -13.58
CA ASP A 20 -25.38 20.11 -13.54
C ASP A 20 -24.67 19.61 -12.26
N LYS A 21 -25.42 18.99 -11.32
CA LYS A 21 -24.87 18.47 -10.08
C LYS A 21 -24.29 17.07 -10.25
N ILE A 22 -23.16 16.81 -9.60
CA ILE A 22 -22.56 15.47 -9.52
C ILE A 22 -23.22 14.69 -8.38
N ILE A 23 -23.78 13.53 -8.69
CA ILE A 23 -24.28 12.57 -7.71
C ILE A 23 -23.32 11.39 -7.66
N SER A 24 -22.77 11.14 -6.47
CA SER A 24 -21.84 10.03 -6.27
C SER A 24 -22.13 9.25 -5.00
N ALA A 25 -21.65 8.02 -4.93
CA ALA A 25 -21.77 7.18 -3.76
C ALA A 25 -20.43 6.50 -3.43
N ALA A 26 -20.05 6.51 -2.15
CA ALA A 26 -19.01 5.64 -1.65
C ALA A 26 -19.57 4.21 -1.51
N VAL A 27 -18.85 3.23 -2.06
CA VAL A 27 -19.33 1.85 -2.16
C VAL A 27 -18.26 0.86 -1.71
N THR A 28 -18.67 -0.37 -1.40
CA THR A 28 -17.75 -1.44 -0.99
C THR A 28 -17.03 -2.06 -2.20
N ASN A 29 -16.06 -2.95 -1.94
CA ASN A 29 -15.46 -3.80 -2.98
C ASN A 29 -16.47 -4.67 -3.74
N TYR A 30 -17.67 -4.87 -3.19
CA TYR A 30 -18.75 -5.62 -3.82
C TYR A 30 -19.90 -4.69 -4.20
N THR A 31 -20.74 -5.15 -5.13
CA THR A 31 -21.99 -4.49 -5.46
C THR A 31 -22.94 -4.42 -4.26
N PHE A 32 -23.94 -3.55 -4.39
CA PHE A 32 -25.03 -3.42 -3.44
C PHE A 32 -25.73 -4.76 -3.16
N VAL A 33 -26.41 -4.85 -2.02
CA VAL A 33 -27.16 -6.05 -1.63
C VAL A 33 -28.64 -5.88 -1.98
N ASN A 34 -29.26 -6.86 -2.61
CA ASN A 34 -30.70 -6.85 -2.83
C ASN A 34 -31.47 -7.12 -1.51
N LYS A 35 -32.80 -7.09 -1.56
CA LYS A 35 -33.64 -7.32 -0.36
C LYS A 35 -33.47 -8.73 0.24
N GLU A 36 -33.03 -9.71 -0.55
CA GLU A 36 -32.68 -11.06 -0.08
C GLU A 36 -31.27 -11.14 0.54
N GLY A 37 -30.51 -10.04 0.54
CA GLY A 37 -29.14 -9.98 1.08
C GLY A 37 -28.06 -10.46 0.11
N ASN A 38 -28.42 -10.79 -1.13
CA ASN A 38 -27.48 -11.23 -2.17
C ASN A 38 -26.84 -10.03 -2.88
N ARG A 39 -25.60 -10.20 -3.35
CA ARG A 39 -24.93 -9.18 -4.17
C ARG A 39 -25.66 -9.01 -5.50
N MET A 40 -25.97 -7.77 -5.86
CA MET A 40 -26.64 -7.46 -7.13
C MET A 40 -25.70 -7.75 -8.29
N THR A 41 -26.17 -8.55 -9.24
CA THR A 41 -25.47 -8.86 -10.51
C THR A 41 -25.85 -7.90 -11.63
N ASN A 42 -26.83 -7.02 -11.39
CA ASN A 42 -27.23 -5.96 -12.30
C ASN A 42 -27.36 -4.65 -11.50
N VAL A 43 -26.48 -3.70 -11.78
CA VAL A 43 -26.46 -2.37 -11.18
C VAL A 43 -26.67 -1.27 -12.22
N ILE A 44 -27.20 -1.60 -13.40
CA ILE A 44 -27.41 -0.65 -14.50
C ILE A 44 -28.31 0.51 -14.06
N GLY A 45 -29.34 0.23 -13.26
CA GLY A 45 -30.21 1.28 -12.70
C GLY A 45 -29.44 2.30 -11.86
N PHE A 46 -28.46 1.86 -11.06
CA PHE A 46 -27.57 2.77 -10.33
C PHE A 46 -26.63 3.54 -11.25
N ALA A 47 -26.12 2.90 -12.30
CA ALA A 47 -25.24 3.54 -13.27
C ALA A 47 -25.92 4.67 -14.08
N GLN A 48 -27.26 4.65 -14.17
CA GLN A 48 -28.06 5.71 -14.82
C GLN A 48 -28.18 6.96 -13.95
N VAL A 49 -28.17 6.83 -12.62
CA VAL A 49 -28.43 7.93 -11.67
C VAL A 49 -27.20 8.42 -10.93
N LEU A 50 -26.13 7.61 -10.87
CA LEU A 50 -24.85 8.01 -10.29
C LEU A 50 -23.88 8.42 -11.39
N ASP A 51 -23.26 9.59 -11.24
CA ASP A 51 -22.14 10.03 -12.09
C ASP A 51 -20.89 9.23 -11.78
N TYR A 52 -20.63 9.00 -10.49
CA TYR A 52 -19.48 8.24 -10.02
C TYR A 52 -19.82 7.32 -8.85
N ILE A 53 -19.15 6.18 -8.79
CA ILE A 53 -18.96 5.44 -7.53
C ILE A 53 -17.51 5.59 -7.07
N PHE A 54 -17.35 5.72 -5.77
CA PHE A 54 -16.05 5.72 -5.10
C PHE A 54 -15.88 4.39 -4.37
N ILE A 55 -15.11 3.46 -4.93
CA ILE A 55 -14.89 2.14 -4.31
C ILE A 55 -13.93 2.31 -3.14
N MET A 56 -14.41 2.07 -1.92
CA MET A 56 -13.62 2.11 -0.69
C MET A 56 -12.73 0.87 -0.57
N ASN A 57 -11.65 0.79 -1.35
CA ASN A 57 -10.70 -0.33 -1.34
C ASN A 57 -9.70 -0.22 -0.19
N TYR A 58 -10.23 -0.17 1.02
CA TYR A 58 -9.52 -0.09 2.28
C TYR A 58 -10.43 -0.64 3.39
N ASP A 59 -9.93 -0.76 4.62
CA ASP A 59 -10.60 -1.48 5.72
C ASP A 59 -10.89 -2.95 5.40
N VAL A 60 -10.16 -3.52 4.44
CA VAL A 60 -10.27 -4.95 4.11
C VAL A 60 -9.81 -5.80 5.28
N TRP A 61 -8.81 -5.31 6.02
CA TRP A 61 -8.35 -5.89 7.27
C TRP A 61 -8.17 -4.80 8.32
N GLY A 62 -9.05 -4.79 9.31
CA GLY A 62 -8.89 -3.98 10.52
C GLY A 62 -7.83 -4.56 11.46
N SER A 63 -7.62 -3.87 12.58
CA SER A 63 -6.68 -4.32 13.62
C SER A 63 -6.99 -5.74 14.10
N SER A 64 -5.97 -6.60 14.15
CA SER A 64 -6.10 -8.00 14.55
C SER A 64 -4.78 -8.55 15.13
N SER A 65 -4.86 -9.57 15.98
CA SER A 65 -3.68 -10.37 16.37
C SER A 65 -3.11 -11.20 15.22
N THR A 66 -3.90 -11.34 14.14
CA THR A 66 -3.59 -12.02 12.89
C THR A 66 -3.73 -11.03 11.73
N PRO A 67 -2.80 -10.07 11.58
CA PRO A 67 -2.97 -8.94 10.67
C PRO A 67 -2.88 -9.38 9.20
N GLY A 68 -3.71 -8.75 8.36
CA GLY A 68 -3.66 -8.81 6.91
C GLY A 68 -3.60 -7.40 6.29
N PRO A 69 -3.56 -7.29 4.96
CA PRO A 69 -3.42 -6.00 4.28
C PRO A 69 -4.67 -5.12 4.44
N ASN A 70 -4.49 -3.85 4.79
CA ASN A 70 -5.60 -2.88 4.90
C ASN A 70 -6.30 -2.64 3.55
N ALA A 71 -5.50 -2.41 2.50
CA ALA A 71 -5.98 -2.02 1.18
C ALA A 71 -5.27 -2.85 0.10
N PRO A 72 -5.61 -4.14 -0.05
CA PRO A 72 -4.95 -5.01 -1.02
C PRO A 72 -5.19 -4.57 -2.47
N PHE A 73 -4.14 -4.61 -3.28
CA PHE A 73 -4.24 -4.45 -4.74
C PHE A 73 -4.84 -5.72 -5.38
N LEU A 74 -4.32 -6.90 -5.04
CA LEU A 74 -4.80 -8.19 -5.54
C LEU A 74 -4.63 -9.31 -4.49
N ASN A 75 -4.98 -10.54 -4.87
CA ASN A 75 -4.71 -11.77 -4.12
C ASN A 75 -3.97 -12.76 -5.05
N ILE A 76 -2.73 -12.45 -5.42
CA ILE A 76 -2.06 -13.12 -6.55
C ILE A 76 -1.83 -14.62 -6.31
N PHE A 77 -1.54 -15.00 -5.06
CA PHE A 77 -1.29 -16.39 -4.68
C PHE A 77 -2.58 -17.14 -4.34
N GLN A 78 -3.73 -16.47 -4.43
CA GLN A 78 -5.05 -17.03 -4.15
C GLN A 78 -5.17 -17.69 -2.77
N ASP A 79 -4.34 -17.28 -1.83
CA ASP A 79 -4.24 -17.92 -0.52
C ASP A 79 -4.89 -17.08 0.59
N SER A 80 -5.32 -15.85 0.31
CA SER A 80 -6.05 -14.99 1.25
C SER A 80 -7.35 -15.64 1.76
N ASN A 81 -7.54 -15.61 3.08
CA ASN A 81 -8.82 -15.98 3.72
C ASN A 81 -9.95 -14.96 3.46
N ARG A 82 -9.62 -13.79 2.91
CA ARG A 82 -10.53 -12.76 2.38
C ARG A 82 -10.17 -12.53 0.91
N PRO A 83 -10.50 -13.46 -0.01
CA PRO A 83 -10.02 -13.38 -1.40
C PRO A 83 -10.76 -12.33 -2.23
N GLY A 84 -12.01 -12.01 -1.89
CA GLY A 84 -12.85 -11.11 -2.67
C GLY A 84 -12.56 -9.60 -2.53
N PRO A 85 -12.32 -9.02 -1.34
CA PRO A 85 -12.10 -7.59 -1.23
C PRO A 85 -10.65 -7.23 -1.60
N ASN A 86 -10.45 -6.82 -2.85
CA ASN A 86 -9.22 -6.22 -3.37
C ASN A 86 -9.54 -5.37 -4.62
N MET A 87 -8.60 -4.52 -5.03
CA MET A 87 -8.82 -3.56 -6.12
C MET A 87 -9.20 -4.26 -7.44
N VAL A 88 -8.44 -5.28 -7.85
CA VAL A 88 -8.67 -6.00 -9.11
C VAL A 88 -10.06 -6.60 -9.13
N ASN A 89 -10.44 -7.33 -8.08
CA ASN A 89 -11.75 -7.98 -8.00
C ASN A 89 -12.89 -6.97 -7.83
N ALA A 90 -12.66 -5.83 -7.18
CA ALA A 90 -13.69 -4.82 -7.03
C ALA A 90 -14.04 -4.15 -8.38
N ILE A 91 -13.03 -3.78 -9.17
CA ILE A 91 -13.28 -3.23 -10.51
C ILE A 91 -14.07 -4.24 -11.35
N SER A 92 -13.61 -5.49 -11.43
CA SER A 92 -14.30 -6.52 -12.22
C SER A 92 -15.74 -6.74 -11.73
N THR A 93 -15.95 -6.88 -10.42
CA THR A 93 -17.28 -7.10 -9.82
C THR A 93 -18.28 -5.99 -10.22
N TRP A 94 -17.87 -4.73 -10.14
CA TRP A 94 -18.73 -3.61 -10.51
C TRP A 94 -18.95 -3.50 -12.03
N THR A 95 -17.90 -3.69 -12.84
CA THR A 95 -18.02 -3.59 -14.30
C THR A 95 -18.81 -4.73 -14.91
N GLU A 96 -18.62 -5.96 -14.42
CA GLU A 96 -19.36 -7.15 -14.89
C GLU A 96 -20.83 -7.09 -14.50
N SER A 97 -21.16 -6.36 -13.43
CA SER A 97 -22.55 -6.10 -13.02
C SER A 97 -23.21 -4.94 -13.79
N GLY A 98 -22.50 -4.34 -14.76
CA GLY A 98 -23.02 -3.30 -15.66
C GLY A 98 -22.71 -1.86 -15.24
N PHE A 99 -21.83 -1.62 -14.26
CA PHE A 99 -21.39 -0.25 -13.93
C PHE A 99 -20.26 0.19 -14.89
N PRO A 100 -20.39 1.33 -15.61
CA PRO A 100 -19.36 1.77 -16.55
C PRO A 100 -18.02 2.06 -15.87
N SER A 101 -16.91 1.52 -16.38
CA SER A 101 -15.56 1.75 -15.82
C SER A 101 -15.23 3.24 -15.67
N LYS A 102 -15.54 4.05 -16.69
CA LYS A 102 -15.36 5.51 -16.69
C LYS A 102 -16.13 6.28 -15.61
N LYS A 103 -17.02 5.62 -14.87
CA LYS A 103 -17.76 6.17 -13.72
C LYS A 103 -17.21 5.62 -12.38
N ILE A 104 -16.13 4.86 -12.38
CA ILE A 104 -15.52 4.28 -11.18
C ILE A 104 -14.32 5.14 -10.76
N ILE A 105 -14.30 5.55 -9.49
CA ILE A 105 -13.14 6.14 -8.83
C ILE A 105 -12.66 5.13 -7.79
N MET A 106 -11.37 4.80 -7.80
CA MET A 106 -10.79 3.88 -6.82
C MET A 106 -10.32 4.63 -5.57
N GLY A 107 -10.83 4.23 -4.42
CA GLY A 107 -10.39 4.72 -3.12
C GLY A 107 -9.06 4.11 -2.69
N LEU A 108 -8.11 4.97 -2.36
CA LEU A 108 -6.78 4.63 -1.85
C LEU A 108 -6.67 5.08 -0.39
N SER A 109 -5.90 4.33 0.39
CA SER A 109 -5.71 4.60 1.81
C SER A 109 -4.53 5.54 2.04
N ALA A 110 -4.74 6.62 2.79
CA ALA A 110 -3.69 7.44 3.41
C ALA A 110 -3.51 7.12 4.90
N TYR A 111 -3.94 5.91 5.30
CA TYR A 111 -3.86 5.40 6.66
C TYR A 111 -3.58 3.90 6.68
N GLY A 112 -3.46 3.38 7.89
CA GLY A 112 -3.23 1.99 8.19
C GLY A 112 -3.93 1.53 9.46
N TYR A 113 -3.53 0.35 9.93
CA TYR A 113 -3.90 -0.15 11.25
C TYR A 113 -2.67 -0.52 12.05
N ILE A 114 -2.71 -0.22 13.34
CA ILE A 114 -1.76 -0.74 14.32
C ILE A 114 -2.38 -2.00 14.94
N ASN A 115 -1.62 -3.07 14.92
CA ASN A 115 -2.04 -4.41 15.30
C ASN A 115 -1.20 -4.88 16.49
N HIS A 116 -1.85 -5.38 17.53
CA HIS A 116 -1.20 -6.14 18.60
C HIS A 116 -0.85 -7.55 18.11
N ALA A 117 0.29 -7.69 17.44
CA ALA A 117 0.72 -8.95 16.86
C ALA A 117 2.25 -9.08 16.87
N SER A 118 2.73 -10.28 17.19
CA SER A 118 4.14 -10.65 16.98
C SER A 118 4.42 -11.12 15.53
N ALA A 119 3.42 -10.99 14.65
CA ALA A 119 3.49 -11.45 13.27
C ALA A 119 4.60 -10.73 12.49
N THR A 120 5.40 -11.50 11.76
CA THR A 120 6.45 -11.00 10.87
C THR A 120 6.05 -11.08 9.40
N LEU A 121 4.88 -11.65 9.12
CA LEU A 121 4.25 -11.78 7.82
C LEU A 121 2.76 -11.47 7.96
N LEU A 122 2.18 -10.85 6.93
CA LEU A 122 0.73 -10.70 6.84
C LEU A 122 0.08 -12.05 6.52
N ILE A 123 -1.11 -12.27 7.06
CA ILE A 123 -1.86 -13.50 6.82
C ILE A 123 -2.54 -13.41 5.47
N HIS A 124 -2.26 -14.43 4.67
CA HIS A 124 -3.02 -14.78 3.49
C HIS A 124 -3.66 -16.15 3.74
N ARG A 125 -2.82 -17.19 3.81
CA ARG A 125 -3.06 -18.60 4.16
C ARG A 125 -4.40 -19.03 4.80
N LYS A 126 -4.94 -20.13 4.24
CA LYS A 126 -4.46 -21.52 4.55
C LYS A 126 -3.25 -21.85 3.64
N ARG A 127 -2.07 -22.24 4.14
CA ARG A 127 -1.08 -22.96 3.28
C ARG A 127 -1.20 -24.42 3.64
N ALA A 128 -1.60 -25.22 2.66
CA ALA A 128 -0.88 -26.43 2.32
C ALA A 128 -0.22 -26.18 0.95
N ALA A 129 0.93 -26.80 0.72
CA ALA A 129 1.79 -26.53 -0.42
C ALA A 129 1.17 -26.88 -1.78
N SER A 130 1.18 -25.93 -2.72
CA SER A 130 1.59 -26.11 -4.13
C SER A 130 1.44 -24.79 -4.88
N ASP A 131 2.49 -24.41 -5.61
CA ASP A 131 2.55 -23.22 -6.47
C ASP A 131 1.48 -23.32 -7.57
N GLY A 132 0.53 -22.39 -7.58
CA GLY A 132 -0.53 -22.26 -8.58
C GLY A 132 -0.19 -21.17 -9.60
N SER A 133 -0.22 -21.55 -10.88
CA SER A 133 0.17 -20.80 -12.09
C SER A 133 -0.73 -19.60 -12.47
N GLY A 134 -1.32 -18.88 -11.50
CA GLY A 134 -2.16 -17.70 -11.75
C GLY A 134 -1.41 -16.38 -12.03
N GLY A 135 -0.07 -16.38 -11.96
CA GLY A 135 0.75 -15.17 -11.82
C GLY A 135 1.06 -14.36 -13.08
N LEU A 136 0.76 -14.82 -14.31
CA LEU A 136 1.34 -14.19 -15.50
C LEU A 136 0.73 -12.81 -15.88
N LYS A 137 -0.56 -12.54 -15.60
CA LYS A 137 -1.28 -11.34 -16.09
C LYS A 137 -0.88 -10.04 -15.38
N TYR A 138 -0.42 -10.11 -14.12
CA TYR A 138 -0.12 -8.94 -13.29
C TYR A 138 1.37 -8.82 -12.92
N ASN A 139 2.20 -9.75 -13.41
CA ASN A 139 3.64 -9.81 -13.10
C ASN A 139 4.37 -8.50 -13.41
N HIS A 140 3.98 -7.70 -14.41
CA HIS A 140 4.66 -6.42 -14.66
C HIS A 140 4.52 -5.44 -13.49
N TYR A 141 3.32 -5.34 -12.89
CA TYR A 141 3.06 -4.49 -11.73
C TYR A 141 3.76 -5.02 -10.47
N CYS A 142 3.81 -6.35 -10.30
CA CYS A 142 4.52 -7.00 -9.21
C CYS A 142 6.06 -7.00 -9.40
N PHE A 143 6.57 -7.02 -10.62
CA PHE A 143 7.99 -7.09 -10.93
C PHE A 143 8.65 -5.71 -10.85
N GLN A 144 7.94 -4.65 -11.27
CA GLN A 144 8.36 -3.27 -10.97
C GLN A 144 8.51 -3.07 -9.45
N SER A 145 7.57 -3.59 -8.65
CA SER A 145 7.63 -3.48 -7.19
C SER A 145 8.71 -4.37 -6.55
N GLN A 146 8.94 -5.58 -7.08
CA GLN A 146 9.99 -6.51 -6.62
C GLN A 146 11.42 -6.10 -6.98
N ILE A 147 11.66 -5.50 -8.16
CA ILE A 147 12.99 -4.94 -8.50
C ILE A 147 13.32 -3.78 -7.56
N LEU A 148 12.33 -2.92 -7.31
CA LEU A 148 12.50 -1.80 -6.40
C LEU A 148 12.73 -2.30 -4.96
N SER A 149 12.03 -3.35 -4.50
CA SER A 149 12.18 -3.90 -3.13
C SER A 149 13.42 -4.78 -2.92
N LYS A 150 13.85 -5.59 -3.89
CA LYS A 150 15.07 -6.43 -3.78
C LYS A 150 16.35 -5.62 -3.70
N LYS A 151 16.45 -4.50 -4.42
CA LYS A 151 17.58 -3.54 -4.26
C LYS A 151 17.65 -2.89 -2.87
N ARG A 152 16.59 -2.97 -2.06
CA ARG A 152 16.45 -2.27 -0.77
C ARG A 152 16.76 -3.13 0.46
N GLN A 153 16.81 -4.46 0.34
CA GLN A 153 17.09 -5.36 1.47
C GLN A 153 18.59 -5.50 1.81
N GLU A 154 19.49 -4.91 1.02
CA GLU A 154 20.95 -5.06 1.19
C GLU A 154 21.64 -3.98 2.04
N LEU A 155 20.90 -3.10 2.74
CA LEU A 155 21.52 -2.04 3.57
C LEU A 155 21.47 -2.36 5.08
N CYS A 156 22.68 -2.46 5.63
CA CYS A 156 23.11 -3.04 6.90
C CYS A 156 22.44 -2.62 8.22
N PHE A 157 22.66 -3.55 9.17
CA PHE A 157 22.46 -3.54 10.62
C PHE A 157 23.09 -2.34 11.35
N SER A 158 22.38 -1.82 12.35
CA SER A 158 23.05 -1.20 13.49
C SER A 158 22.31 -1.52 14.80
N SER A 159 23.10 -1.88 15.79
CA SER A 159 22.70 -2.13 17.16
C SER A 159 22.24 -0.83 17.82
N ILE A 160 20.95 -0.77 18.16
CA ILE A 160 20.37 -0.32 19.44
C ILE A 160 18.84 -0.46 19.30
N GLY A 161 18.26 -1.40 20.06
CA GLY A 161 16.80 -1.57 20.21
C GLY A 161 16.18 -2.74 19.46
N ASN A 162 16.54 -3.97 19.85
CA ASN A 162 16.19 -5.26 19.23
C ASN A 162 14.72 -5.42 18.76
N CYS A 163 14.54 -5.74 17.48
CA CYS A 163 13.50 -6.66 17.00
C CYS A 163 14.19 -7.70 16.09
N PHE A 164 14.70 -8.78 16.69
CA PHE A 164 15.39 -9.87 15.99
C PHE A 164 14.78 -11.21 16.40
N GLN A 165 14.31 -12.00 15.44
CA GLN A 165 14.11 -13.44 15.59
C GLN A 165 14.72 -14.11 14.35
N ASN A 166 15.83 -14.82 14.58
CA ASN A 166 16.49 -15.67 13.59
C ASN A 166 15.49 -16.61 12.91
N ARG A 167 15.51 -16.70 11.57
CA ARG A 167 15.58 -17.97 10.83
C ARG A 167 15.83 -17.74 9.33
N LEU A 168 17.11 -17.76 8.93
CA LEU A 168 17.52 -18.13 7.57
C LEU A 168 18.49 -19.32 7.69
N ASN A 169 17.94 -20.52 7.85
CA ASN A 169 18.67 -21.74 7.48
C ASN A 169 18.49 -21.94 5.97
N ASN A 170 19.23 -21.13 5.20
CA ASN A 170 19.81 -21.44 3.89
C ASN A 170 20.87 -20.36 3.58
N ILE A 171 21.96 -20.46 4.35
CA ILE A 171 23.36 -20.09 4.10
C ILE A 171 23.60 -18.98 3.06
N ILE A 172 23.75 -17.74 3.53
CA ILE A 172 24.87 -16.89 3.12
C ILE A 172 25.74 -16.71 4.36
N SER A 173 26.88 -17.40 4.38
CA SER A 173 27.93 -17.20 5.37
C SER A 173 28.60 -15.84 5.12
N VAL A 174 28.28 -14.84 5.93
CA VAL A 174 29.08 -13.60 6.00
C VAL A 174 29.90 -13.66 7.27
N THR A 175 31.14 -14.15 7.12
CA THR A 175 32.16 -14.14 8.16
C THR A 175 32.94 -12.83 8.04
N ASN A 176 33.09 -12.13 9.16
CA ASN A 176 33.92 -10.94 9.42
C ASN A 176 33.38 -9.59 8.95
N CYS A 177 32.44 -9.03 9.72
CA CYS A 177 32.23 -7.59 9.80
C CYS A 177 33.35 -6.94 10.64
N THR A 178 34.22 -6.14 10.03
CA THR A 178 35.07 -5.19 10.76
C THR A 178 34.72 -3.77 10.35
N THR A 179 34.64 -2.91 11.36
CA THR A 179 34.40 -1.47 11.25
C THR A 179 35.62 -0.78 10.63
N GLN A 180 35.37 0.10 9.66
CA GLN A 180 36.33 0.88 8.85
C GLN A 180 36.90 0.13 7.63
N GLY A 181 36.48 0.58 6.45
CA GLY A 181 37.07 0.16 5.18
C GLY A 181 36.34 0.81 4.02
N THR A 182 36.97 1.80 3.39
CA THR A 182 36.61 2.31 2.06
C THR A 182 36.79 1.18 1.03
N TYR A 183 35.74 0.85 0.28
CA TYR A 183 35.84 -0.10 -0.84
C TYR A 183 35.56 0.59 -2.17
N ASN A 184 36.56 0.52 -3.06
CA ASN A 184 36.42 0.79 -4.48
C ASN A 184 35.79 -0.43 -5.16
N ILE A 185 34.60 -0.26 -5.73
CA ILE A 185 33.95 -1.29 -6.54
C ILE A 185 34.35 -1.05 -8.00
N SER A 186 35.18 -1.94 -8.56
CA SER A 186 35.41 -2.00 -10.01
C SER A 186 34.21 -2.66 -10.68
N LEU A 187 33.38 -1.85 -11.34
CA LEU A 187 32.25 -2.28 -12.17
C LEU A 187 32.75 -2.71 -13.55
N ASN A 188 32.67 -4.01 -13.87
CA ASN A 188 32.69 -4.48 -15.26
C ASN A 188 31.26 -4.56 -15.80
N THR A 189 30.66 -3.39 -16.05
CA THR A 189 29.52 -3.25 -16.96
C THR A 189 29.60 -1.87 -17.60
N THR A 190 30.05 -1.82 -18.84
CA THR A 190 30.06 -0.60 -19.66
C THR A 190 28.64 -0.24 -20.09
N LEU A 191 28.06 0.75 -19.42
CA LEU A 191 26.99 1.58 -19.93
C LEU A 191 27.49 3.02 -19.89
N SER A 192 27.85 3.55 -21.06
CA SER A 192 28.34 4.90 -21.26
C SER A 192 27.21 5.91 -21.09
N LEU A 193 27.39 6.84 -20.15
CA LEU A 193 26.66 8.10 -20.08
C LEU A 193 27.67 9.26 -20.26
N PRO A 194 27.29 10.39 -20.88
CA PRO A 194 28.23 11.44 -21.26
C PRO A 194 28.76 12.19 -20.04
N SER A 195 30.07 12.41 -20.04
CA SER A 195 30.82 13.18 -19.06
C SER A 195 30.59 14.69 -19.24
N ASN A 196 30.32 15.41 -18.15
CA ASN A 196 31.05 16.61 -17.72
C ASN A 196 30.22 17.44 -16.72
N ASN A 197 30.50 17.29 -15.42
CA ASN A 197 30.68 18.47 -14.56
C ASN A 197 31.47 18.10 -13.30
N THR A 198 32.77 18.43 -13.32
CA THR A 198 33.67 18.36 -12.18
C THR A 198 33.48 19.61 -11.33
N ASN A 199 32.86 19.48 -10.15
CA ASN A 199 33.09 20.33 -8.96
C ASN A 199 32.21 19.83 -7.78
N LEU A 200 32.79 18.99 -6.92
CA LEU A 200 32.25 18.70 -5.58
C LEU A 200 33.27 19.23 -4.54
N PRO A 201 32.87 20.11 -3.61
CA PRO A 201 33.75 20.52 -2.52
C PRO A 201 33.82 19.46 -1.42
N SER A 202 34.93 19.53 -0.70
CA SER A 202 35.47 18.61 0.30
C SER A 202 34.50 18.21 1.42
N THR A 203 34.60 16.91 1.75
CA THR A 203 34.07 16.21 2.92
C THR A 203 34.34 16.95 4.24
N SER A 204 33.32 17.56 4.83
CA SER A 204 33.19 17.73 6.27
C SER A 204 31.72 17.93 6.64
N VAL A 205 31.31 17.32 7.76
CA VAL A 205 29.96 17.33 8.35
C VAL A 205 28.96 16.32 7.76
N ILE A 206 29.17 15.03 8.02
CA ILE A 206 28.03 14.12 8.22
C ILE A 206 27.58 14.28 9.68
N GLN A 207 26.83 15.35 9.94
CA GLN A 207 25.95 15.34 11.10
C GLN A 207 24.81 14.38 10.75
N ARG A 208 24.74 13.26 11.48
CA ARG A 208 23.53 12.43 11.54
C ARG A 208 22.38 13.35 11.95
N ALA A 209 21.54 13.72 11.00
CA ALA A 209 20.26 14.35 11.32
C ALA A 209 19.37 13.29 11.96
N THR A 210 19.53 13.09 13.27
CA THR A 210 18.39 12.73 14.10
C THR A 210 17.34 13.80 13.84
N GLN A 211 16.21 13.45 13.23
CA GLN A 211 15.04 14.33 13.32
C GLN A 211 14.71 14.46 14.81
N SER A 212 15.19 15.53 15.43
CA SER A 212 14.86 15.95 16.77
C SER A 212 13.35 16.23 16.78
N GLY A 213 12.57 15.26 17.27
CA GLY A 213 11.11 15.33 17.28
C GLY A 213 10.40 14.00 17.01
N ALA A 214 11.08 12.99 16.43
CA ALA A 214 10.48 11.66 16.27
C ALA A 214 10.41 10.93 17.62
N GLY A 215 9.25 10.32 17.91
CA GLY A 215 9.03 9.52 19.11
C GLY A 215 9.94 8.30 19.27
N ASN A 216 9.84 7.62 20.40
CA ASN A 216 10.69 6.48 20.78
C ASN A 216 10.33 5.15 20.08
N GLY A 217 9.40 5.16 19.11
CA GLY A 217 8.94 3.99 18.37
C GLY A 217 7.86 3.18 19.08
N ASN A 218 7.53 3.49 20.33
CA ASN A 218 6.50 2.76 21.06
C ASN A 218 5.11 3.24 20.65
N ILE A 219 4.58 2.62 19.59
CA ILE A 219 3.20 2.82 19.12
C ILE A 219 2.26 1.68 19.54
N HIS A 220 2.73 0.75 20.38
CA HIS A 220 1.97 -0.42 20.83
C HIS A 220 0.65 -0.01 21.50
N SER A 221 0.66 1.04 22.31
CA SER A 221 -0.53 1.55 23.05
C SER A 221 -1.64 2.09 22.15
N TYR A 222 -1.38 2.29 20.85
CA TYR A 222 -2.35 2.78 19.87
C TYR A 222 -2.95 1.66 19.01
N ALA A 223 -2.64 0.39 19.31
CA ALA A 223 -3.22 -0.75 18.61
C ALA A 223 -4.75 -0.80 18.76
N GLY A 224 -5.42 -1.33 17.74
CA GLY A 224 -6.88 -1.29 17.65
C GLY A 224 -7.42 -0.06 16.91
N SER A 225 -6.60 0.98 16.72
CA SER A 225 -6.98 2.20 16.03
C SER A 225 -6.51 2.23 14.57
N GLN A 226 -7.29 2.92 13.75
CA GLN A 226 -6.80 3.47 12.50
C GLN A 226 -5.66 4.45 12.79
N ILE A 227 -4.59 4.38 12.00
CA ILE A 227 -3.43 5.26 12.14
C ILE A 227 -3.18 6.01 10.85
N SER A 228 -3.08 7.33 10.91
CA SER A 228 -2.71 8.15 9.75
C SER A 228 -1.31 7.75 9.27
N LEU A 229 -1.03 7.76 7.96
CA LEU A 229 0.33 7.44 7.47
C LEU A 229 1.41 8.38 8.04
N ASN A 230 1.02 9.57 8.52
CA ASN A 230 1.91 10.49 9.22
C ASN A 230 2.38 10.00 10.61
N ASP A 231 1.54 9.24 11.31
CA ASP A 231 1.78 8.91 12.71
C ASP A 231 2.96 7.94 12.93
N PRO A 232 3.18 6.88 12.11
CA PRO A 232 4.37 6.06 12.24
C PRO A 232 5.68 6.85 12.11
N PHE A 233 5.69 7.95 11.34
CA PHE A 233 6.84 8.87 11.29
C PHE A 233 6.95 9.72 12.54
N LYS A 234 5.83 10.32 12.96
CA LYS A 234 5.74 11.14 14.18
C LYS A 234 6.24 10.37 15.40
N TRP A 235 5.83 9.12 15.55
CA TRP A 235 6.16 8.30 16.70
C TRP A 235 7.45 7.49 16.53
N GLY A 236 8.11 7.57 15.37
CA GLY A 236 9.41 6.96 15.14
C GLY A 236 9.38 5.46 14.85
N ALA A 237 8.27 4.91 14.38
CA ALA A 237 8.22 3.56 13.80
C ALA A 237 8.77 3.54 12.36
N LEU A 238 8.60 4.65 11.61
CA LEU A 238 9.14 4.87 10.26
C LEU A 238 9.98 6.15 10.23
N ARG A 239 10.96 6.21 9.31
CA ARG A 239 11.72 7.43 9.00
C ARG A 239 11.96 7.55 7.50
N LYS A 240 12.19 8.76 7.02
CA LYS A 240 12.62 8.99 5.64
C LYS A 240 14.12 8.76 5.53
N ASN A 241 14.56 8.06 4.49
CA ASN A 241 15.96 7.99 4.12
C ASN A 241 16.36 9.29 3.43
N ILE A 242 16.94 10.22 4.18
CA ILE A 242 17.38 11.52 3.64
C ILE A 242 18.55 11.40 2.66
N SER A 243 19.25 10.26 2.67
CA SER A 243 20.35 9.98 1.75
C SER A 243 19.87 9.34 0.44
N ASP A 244 18.58 8.96 0.36
CA ASP A 244 17.99 8.44 -0.87
C ASP A 244 17.24 9.58 -1.60
N PRO A 245 17.67 9.97 -2.81
CA PRO A 245 16.98 11.01 -3.59
C PRO A 245 15.53 10.63 -3.95
N ARG A 246 15.14 9.35 -3.81
CA ARG A 246 13.75 8.87 -3.99
C ARG A 246 12.90 9.04 -2.73
N GLY A 247 13.52 9.29 -1.58
CA GLY A 247 12.82 9.50 -0.32
C GLY A 247 12.28 8.22 0.33
N ASP A 248 12.92 7.07 0.08
CA ASP A 248 12.48 5.76 0.58
C ASP A 248 12.30 5.76 2.12
N TYR A 249 11.31 5.02 2.62
CA TYR A 249 11.12 4.81 4.06
C TYR A 249 12.16 3.81 4.57
N ILE A 250 12.76 4.14 5.72
CA ILE A 250 13.65 3.26 6.47
C ILE A 250 13.04 2.96 7.82
N TYR A 251 13.47 1.83 8.38
CA TYR A 251 13.04 1.42 9.70
C TYR A 251 13.69 2.28 10.79
N ALA A 252 12.99 2.42 11.91
CA ALA A 252 13.47 3.10 13.10
C ALA A 252 13.01 2.35 14.36
N ASN A 253 13.77 2.51 15.46
CA ASN A 253 13.41 2.00 16.79
C ASN A 253 13.01 0.50 16.79
N GLY A 254 13.75 -0.30 16.02
CA GLY A 254 13.59 -1.75 15.95
C GLY A 254 12.58 -2.26 14.92
N TYR A 255 11.74 -1.41 14.32
CA TYR A 255 10.80 -1.89 13.30
C TYR A 255 11.53 -2.50 12.10
N ILE A 256 10.85 -3.35 11.35
CA ILE A 256 11.29 -3.88 10.06
C ILE A 256 10.20 -3.54 9.06
N ILE A 257 10.56 -2.88 7.96
CA ILE A 257 9.64 -2.63 6.83
C ILE A 257 9.70 -3.85 5.92
N ALA A 258 8.53 -4.35 5.54
CA ALA A 258 8.40 -5.48 4.65
C ALA A 258 7.36 -5.20 3.56
N TRP A 259 7.56 -5.86 2.42
CA TRP A 259 6.64 -5.84 1.29
C TRP A 259 5.85 -7.13 1.26
N ASP A 260 4.53 -7.02 1.29
CA ASP A 260 3.67 -8.15 1.04
C ASP A 260 3.39 -8.31 -0.46
N SER A 261 4.02 -9.32 -1.07
CA SER A 261 3.87 -9.56 -2.51
C SER A 261 2.49 -10.05 -2.91
N CYS A 262 1.72 -10.66 -1.99
CA CYS A 262 0.39 -11.19 -2.32
C CYS A 262 -0.59 -10.05 -2.61
N SER A 263 -0.61 -9.06 -1.72
CA SER A 263 -1.47 -7.88 -1.80
C SER A 263 -0.84 -6.67 -2.45
N SER A 264 0.46 -6.70 -2.72
CA SER A 264 1.25 -5.54 -3.15
C SER A 264 1.08 -4.33 -2.22
N THR A 265 1.25 -4.56 -0.91
CA THR A 265 1.18 -3.52 0.13
C THR A 265 2.39 -3.58 1.05
N HIS A 266 2.71 -2.45 1.70
CA HIS A 266 3.75 -2.40 2.72
C HIS A 266 3.16 -2.65 4.12
N TYR A 267 4.04 -3.13 4.99
CA TYR A 267 3.80 -3.15 6.43
C TYR A 267 5.12 -2.96 7.16
N ALA A 268 5.04 -2.57 8.42
CA ALA A 268 6.17 -2.52 9.32
C ALA A 268 5.85 -3.34 10.57
N TYR A 269 6.82 -4.05 11.12
CA TYR A 269 6.60 -4.84 12.33
C TYR A 269 7.77 -4.74 13.30
N CYS A 270 7.47 -4.84 14.60
CA CYS A 270 8.45 -5.19 15.61
C CYS A 270 7.87 -6.32 16.47
N ALA A 271 8.41 -7.52 16.31
CA ALA A 271 7.96 -8.70 17.04
C ALA A 271 8.15 -8.56 18.56
N ASN A 272 9.26 -7.94 19.00
CA ASN A 272 9.54 -7.73 20.42
C ASN A 272 8.56 -6.76 21.09
N MET A 273 8.03 -5.79 20.34
CA MET A 273 6.98 -4.88 20.80
C MET A 273 5.58 -5.39 20.48
N ASN A 274 5.42 -6.63 19.98
CA ASN A 274 4.14 -7.18 19.53
C ASN A 274 3.32 -6.17 18.71
N THR A 275 3.96 -5.53 17.74
CA THR A 275 3.32 -4.46 16.95
C THR A 275 3.53 -4.66 15.46
N VAL A 276 2.45 -4.60 14.69
CA VAL A 276 2.47 -4.55 13.21
C VAL A 276 1.65 -3.35 12.74
N VAL A 277 2.20 -2.58 11.81
CA VAL A 277 1.53 -1.48 11.12
C VAL A 277 1.33 -1.84 9.66
N THR A 278 0.09 -1.94 9.21
CA THR A 278 -0.25 -2.18 7.79
C THR A 278 -0.63 -0.86 7.14
N TYR A 279 -0.10 -0.54 5.96
CA TYR A 279 -0.33 0.77 5.33
C TYR A 279 -0.11 0.73 3.81
N ASP A 280 -0.57 1.78 3.14
CA ASP A 280 -0.17 2.10 1.77
C ASP A 280 0.95 3.14 1.79
N ASP A 281 1.94 2.98 0.91
CA ASP A 281 2.98 3.98 0.68
C ASP A 281 2.92 4.50 -0.77
N TRP A 282 3.88 5.34 -1.17
CA TRP A 282 3.92 5.86 -2.53
C TRP A 282 4.06 4.73 -3.56
N ASN A 283 4.72 3.62 -3.23
CA ASN A 283 4.91 2.50 -4.15
C ASN A 283 3.60 1.75 -4.40
N SER A 284 2.91 1.30 -3.35
CA SER A 284 1.62 0.60 -3.51
C SER A 284 0.53 1.52 -4.07
N THR A 285 0.54 2.81 -3.71
CA THR A 285 -0.31 3.85 -4.31
C THR A 285 -0.06 3.99 -5.81
N GLY A 286 1.21 4.04 -6.22
CA GLY A 286 1.60 4.16 -7.62
C GLY A 286 1.14 2.97 -8.46
N ILE A 287 1.27 1.75 -7.93
CA ILE A 287 0.77 0.52 -8.59
C ILE A 287 -0.73 0.60 -8.81
N LYS A 288 -1.50 0.96 -7.78
CA LYS A 288 -2.96 1.08 -7.86
C LYS A 288 -3.37 2.14 -8.87
N ALA A 289 -2.71 3.31 -8.85
CA ALA A 289 -2.97 4.39 -9.82
C ALA A 289 -2.66 3.97 -11.27
N ALA A 290 -1.52 3.32 -11.51
CA ALA A 290 -1.16 2.81 -12.83
C ALA A 290 -2.16 1.74 -13.32
N TYR A 291 -2.69 0.92 -12.41
CA TYR A 291 -3.73 -0.05 -12.74
C TYR A 291 -5.07 0.63 -13.05
N SER A 292 -5.47 1.65 -12.30
CA SER A 292 -6.67 2.44 -12.60
C SER A 292 -6.65 3.01 -14.02
N LEU A 293 -5.51 3.56 -14.44
CA LEU A 293 -5.31 4.06 -15.80
C LEU A 293 -5.47 2.94 -16.84
N LYS A 294 -4.86 1.78 -16.60
CA LYS A 294 -4.95 0.62 -17.50
C LYS A 294 -6.38 0.09 -17.65
N GLU A 295 -7.12 -0.02 -16.56
CA GLU A 295 -8.50 -0.52 -16.58
C GLU A 295 -9.51 0.53 -17.09
N GLY A 296 -9.04 1.74 -17.43
CA GLY A 296 -9.89 2.80 -17.97
C GLY A 296 -10.96 3.25 -16.98
N ILE A 297 -10.70 3.16 -15.67
CA ILE A 297 -11.58 3.75 -14.67
C ILE A 297 -11.32 5.25 -14.56
N SER A 298 -12.26 6.01 -14.00
CA SER A 298 -12.21 7.48 -14.02
C SER A 298 -11.02 8.08 -13.26
N GLY A 299 -10.47 7.36 -12.29
CA GLY A 299 -9.30 7.81 -11.54
C GLY A 299 -9.20 7.18 -10.16
N VAL A 300 -8.52 7.88 -9.26
CA VAL A 300 -8.36 7.50 -7.85
C VAL A 300 -8.68 8.67 -6.92
N GLY A 301 -9.02 8.39 -5.68
CA GLY A 301 -9.05 9.39 -4.61
C GLY A 301 -8.67 8.78 -3.27
N PHE A 302 -8.52 9.61 -2.24
CA PHE A 302 -7.88 9.22 -0.98
C PHE A 302 -8.82 9.35 0.22
N TRP A 303 -8.79 8.36 1.10
CA TRP A 303 -9.30 8.47 2.47
C TRP A 303 -8.14 8.43 3.47
N GLU A 304 -7.97 9.38 4.38
CA GLU A 304 -8.30 10.79 4.14
C GLU A 304 -7.04 11.60 3.90
N ILE A 305 -7.18 12.69 3.15
CA ILE A 305 -6.06 13.44 2.58
C ILE A 305 -5.08 14.01 3.63
N THR A 306 -5.55 14.21 4.87
CA THR A 306 -4.72 14.66 6.00
C THR A 306 -3.63 13.66 6.39
N GLY A 307 -3.78 12.40 5.99
CA GLY A 307 -2.75 11.37 6.15
C GLY A 307 -1.65 11.40 5.08
N ASP A 308 -1.82 12.17 4.00
CA ASP A 308 -0.80 12.27 2.96
C ASP A 308 0.34 13.19 3.40
N ARG A 309 1.46 12.56 3.76
CA ARG A 309 2.66 13.24 4.22
C ARG A 309 3.36 13.94 3.07
N ASN A 310 3.48 15.26 3.10
CA ASN A 310 4.19 16.05 2.06
C ASN A 310 3.71 15.73 0.62
N SER A 311 2.44 15.38 0.47
CA SER A 311 1.84 14.97 -0.81
C SER A 311 2.52 13.75 -1.47
N GLU A 312 3.22 12.90 -0.71
CA GLU A 312 3.97 11.75 -1.23
C GLU A 312 3.05 10.75 -1.94
N LEU A 313 1.85 10.50 -1.40
CA LEU A 313 0.87 9.59 -1.99
C LEU A 313 0.21 10.20 -3.22
N VAL A 314 -0.29 11.44 -3.12
CA VAL A 314 -0.92 12.15 -4.25
C VAL A 314 0.05 12.32 -5.40
N ASN A 315 1.31 12.70 -5.14
CA ASN A 315 2.32 12.84 -6.19
C ASN A 315 2.61 11.51 -6.89
N SER A 316 2.65 10.41 -6.13
CA SER A 316 2.81 9.09 -6.74
C SER A 316 1.61 8.70 -7.60
N ALA A 317 0.38 8.94 -7.11
CA ALA A 317 -0.82 8.67 -7.89
C ALA A 317 -0.86 9.49 -9.18
N ARG A 318 -0.62 10.81 -9.10
CA ARG A 318 -0.57 11.70 -10.27
C ARG A 318 0.43 11.24 -11.30
N LYS A 319 1.68 11.00 -10.88
CA LYS A 319 2.75 10.51 -11.77
C LYS A 319 2.34 9.23 -12.50
N ASN A 320 1.71 8.29 -11.80
CA ASN A 320 1.31 7.00 -12.36
C ASN A 320 -0.01 7.06 -13.15
N LEU A 321 -0.77 8.15 -13.05
CA LEU A 321 -1.89 8.49 -13.93
C LEU A 321 -1.48 9.31 -15.16
N GLY A 322 -0.20 9.72 -15.25
CA GLY A 322 0.30 10.58 -16.33
C GLY A 322 0.00 12.07 -16.15
N LEU A 323 -0.18 12.53 -14.91
CA LEU A 323 -0.48 13.91 -14.50
C LEU A 323 0.69 14.61 -13.79
#